data_AF-A0A0P0LA03-F1
#
_entry.id   AF-A0A0P0LA03-F1
#
_cell.length_a   1.000
_cell.length_b   1.000
_cell.length_c   1.000
_cell.angle_alpha   90.00
_cell.angle_beta   90.00
_cell.angle_gamma   90.00
#
_symmetry.space_group_name_H-M   'P 1'
#
loop_
_entity.id
_entity.type
_entity.pdbx_description
1 polymer ?
#
loop_
_entity_poly.entity_id
_entity_poly.type
_entity_poly.pdbx_seq_one_letter_code
_entity_poly.pdbx_strand_id
1 'polypeptide(L)'
;MVDGNKEFLLDMVKDLEAEYARWEKTNRLPNGLYWQGDVQDGMEESISGGRRKQYARPTINSYMYGNAKALSLIGIMTGDEGMAMKYGLKADSIKTLVQDKLWNTDHHFFETMRGDASAEVREAIGYIPWYFNLPDASSKYTVAWKEVMDEKGFSAPYGLTTAERRHPEFRTHGVGKCEWDGAIWPFASAQTLTAMANFMNNYPQTVLTDSVYFHHMERYVESQHHRGRPYIGEYLDEVTGYWLKGDQERSRYYNHSTFNDLMITGLIGLRPRMDNTVEVNPLIPEGKWDYFCLDNVLYHGRNLTILWDKDGSRYQRGKGLHIYVDGKEVGHADTLTRVLCENVL
;
A
#
# COMPACT_ATOMS: atom_id res chain seq x y z
N MET A 1 -7.05 1.51 -14.93
CA MET A 1 -5.62 1.89 -14.95
C MET A 1 -4.70 0.81 -15.51
N VAL A 2 -4.96 -0.48 -15.32
CA VAL A 2 -4.07 -1.54 -15.88
C VAL A 2 -4.60 -2.09 -17.20
N ASP A 3 -5.80 -2.66 -17.23
CA ASP A 3 -6.35 -3.29 -18.44
C ASP A 3 -6.86 -2.30 -19.50
N GLY A 4 -7.19 -1.07 -19.07
CA GLY A 4 -7.80 -0.06 -19.93
C GLY A 4 -9.27 -0.34 -20.27
N ASN A 5 -9.92 -1.31 -19.60
CA ASN A 5 -11.29 -1.72 -19.90
C ASN A 5 -12.31 -0.70 -19.37
N LYS A 6 -12.57 0.33 -20.18
CA LYS A 6 -13.53 1.39 -19.85
C LYS A 6 -14.95 0.85 -19.74
N GLU A 7 -15.37 -0.04 -20.64
CA GLU A 7 -16.75 -0.57 -20.63
C GLU A 7 -17.09 -1.25 -19.31
N PHE A 8 -16.21 -2.12 -18.83
CA PHE A 8 -16.38 -2.78 -17.52
C PHE A 8 -16.45 -1.77 -16.37
N LEU A 9 -15.54 -0.78 -16.36
CA LEU A 9 -15.53 0.23 -15.30
C LEU A 9 -16.83 1.05 -15.29
N LEU A 10 -17.36 1.40 -16.45
CA LEU A 10 -18.59 2.18 -16.57
C LEU A 10 -19.84 1.40 -16.15
N ASP A 11 -19.88 0.10 -16.43
CA ASP A 11 -20.95 -0.78 -15.98
C ASP A 11 -21.02 -0.85 -14.44
N MET A 12 -19.87 -0.84 -13.77
CA MET A 12 -19.75 -0.94 -12.30
C MET A 12 -20.06 0.35 -11.53
N VAL A 13 -20.19 1.52 -12.18
CA VAL A 13 -20.24 2.81 -11.48
C VAL A 13 -21.39 2.91 -10.49
N LYS A 14 -22.58 2.45 -10.88
CA LYS A 14 -23.77 2.54 -10.03
C LYS A 14 -23.62 1.70 -8.77
N ASP A 15 -23.03 0.53 -8.89
CA ASP A 15 -22.75 -0.39 -7.78
C ASP A 15 -21.73 0.22 -6.81
N LEU A 16 -20.69 0.87 -7.33
CA LEU A 16 -19.70 1.59 -6.53
C LEU A 16 -20.30 2.79 -5.79
N GLU A 17 -21.19 3.56 -6.43
CA GLU A 17 -21.90 4.66 -5.75
C GLU A 17 -22.84 4.14 -4.66
N ALA A 18 -23.55 3.03 -4.92
CA ALA A 18 -24.46 2.42 -3.96
C ALA A 18 -23.68 1.88 -2.74
N GLU A 19 -22.52 1.26 -2.96
CA GLU A 19 -21.62 0.86 -1.90
C GLU A 19 -21.12 2.06 -1.08
N TYR A 20 -20.63 3.10 -1.75
CA TYR A 20 -20.15 4.31 -1.07
C TYR A 20 -21.25 4.90 -0.18
N ALA A 21 -22.46 5.07 -0.74
CA ALA A 21 -23.61 5.63 -0.03
C ALA A 21 -24.01 4.78 1.18
N ARG A 22 -23.90 3.44 1.09
CA ARG A 22 -24.16 2.54 2.21
C ARG A 22 -23.19 2.81 3.36
N TRP A 23 -21.89 2.82 3.10
CA TRP A 23 -20.87 3.10 4.12
C TRP A 23 -21.02 4.50 4.71
N GLU A 24 -21.26 5.51 3.88
CA GLU A 24 -21.52 6.88 4.33
C GLU A 24 -22.71 6.98 5.27
N LYS A 25 -23.79 6.23 5.00
CA LYS A 25 -24.99 6.22 5.82
C LYS A 25 -24.80 5.52 7.17
N THR A 26 -24.02 4.44 7.21
CA THR A 26 -23.95 3.57 8.41
C THR A 26 -22.76 3.83 9.32
N ASN A 27 -21.68 4.40 8.78
CA ASN A 27 -20.37 4.40 9.46
C ASN A 27 -19.77 5.79 9.68
N ARG A 28 -20.58 6.86 9.69
CA ARG A 28 -20.11 8.22 10.01
C ARG A 28 -20.43 8.64 11.43
N LEU A 29 -19.47 9.32 12.06
CA LEU A 29 -19.62 10.01 13.34
C LEU A 29 -20.21 11.42 13.12
N PRO A 30 -20.78 12.06 14.16
CA PRO A 30 -21.28 13.43 14.07
C PRO A 30 -20.23 14.46 13.63
N ASN A 31 -18.95 14.23 13.94
CA ASN A 31 -17.83 15.09 13.53
C ASN A 31 -17.39 14.89 12.06
N GLY A 32 -18.03 13.98 11.33
CA GLY A 32 -17.80 13.72 9.92
C GLY A 32 -16.81 12.59 9.61
N LEU A 33 -15.95 12.19 10.55
CA LEU A 33 -15.06 11.04 10.39
C LEU A 33 -15.87 9.75 10.24
N TYR A 34 -15.29 8.78 9.55
CA TYR A 34 -15.80 7.42 9.53
C TYR A 34 -15.32 6.67 10.78
N TRP A 35 -16.16 5.77 11.30
CA TRP A 35 -15.81 4.83 12.34
C TRP A 35 -15.88 3.39 11.84
N GLN A 36 -15.04 2.54 12.41
CA GLN A 36 -15.11 1.11 12.22
C GLN A 36 -14.63 0.39 13.47
N GLY A 37 -15.23 -0.77 13.77
CA GLY A 37 -14.67 -1.68 14.77
C GLY A 37 -13.50 -2.45 14.17
N ASP A 38 -12.43 -2.62 14.91
CA ASP A 38 -11.21 -3.28 14.43
C ASP A 38 -11.46 -4.69 13.84
N VAL A 39 -12.37 -5.47 14.43
CA VAL A 39 -12.81 -6.76 13.88
C VAL A 39 -13.40 -6.63 12.47
N GLN A 40 -14.16 -5.58 12.19
CA GLN A 40 -14.76 -5.34 10.87
C GLN A 40 -13.76 -4.79 9.85
N ASP A 41 -12.63 -4.23 10.31
CA ASP A 41 -11.45 -4.01 9.45
C ASP A 41 -10.69 -5.32 9.17
N GLY A 42 -11.09 -6.44 9.79
CA GLY A 42 -10.35 -7.71 9.76
C GLY A 42 -9.12 -7.71 10.67
N MET A 43 -9.07 -6.83 11.66
CA MET A 43 -7.90 -6.52 12.49
C MET A 43 -8.18 -6.69 13.99
N GLU A 44 -8.73 -7.83 14.39
CA GLU A 44 -9.14 -8.06 15.78
C GLU A 44 -7.97 -8.07 16.78
N GLU A 45 -8.24 -7.60 18.00
CA GLU A 45 -7.23 -7.47 19.05
C GLU A 45 -6.09 -6.51 18.68
N SER A 46 -6.37 -5.47 17.89
CA SER A 46 -5.43 -4.36 17.68
C SER A 46 -5.25 -3.55 18.98
N ILE A 47 -4.08 -2.91 19.16
CA ILE A 47 -3.81 -2.11 20.37
C ILE A 47 -4.76 -0.92 20.42
N SER A 48 -4.91 -0.20 19.30
CA SER A 48 -5.87 0.91 19.25
C SER A 48 -7.33 0.43 19.37
N GLY A 49 -7.58 -0.83 19.02
CA GLY A 49 -8.76 -1.60 19.37
C GLY A 49 -10.03 -1.19 18.61
N GLY A 50 -11.13 -1.86 18.94
CA GLY A 50 -12.45 -1.45 18.47
C GLY A 50 -13.55 -2.51 18.39
N ARG A 51 -13.42 -3.71 18.98
CA ARG A 51 -14.33 -4.86 18.71
C ARG A 51 -15.83 -4.56 18.74
N ARG A 52 -16.26 -3.62 19.59
CA ARG A 52 -17.64 -3.09 19.65
C ARG A 52 -17.65 -1.59 19.86
N LYS A 53 -16.70 -0.87 19.27
CA LYS A 53 -16.52 0.58 19.44
C LYS A 53 -16.66 1.28 18.11
N GLN A 54 -17.04 2.55 18.18
CA GLN A 54 -17.11 3.46 17.02
C GLN A 54 -15.90 4.40 17.05
N TYR A 55 -14.70 3.84 16.89
CA TYR A 55 -13.48 4.64 16.82
C TYR A 55 -13.19 5.08 15.39
N ALA A 56 -12.69 6.29 15.24
CA ALA A 56 -12.27 6.81 13.94
C ALA A 56 -10.86 6.31 13.64
N ARG A 57 -10.78 5.23 12.88
CA ARG A 57 -9.54 4.55 12.52
C ARG A 57 -9.00 5.08 11.18
N PRO A 58 -7.67 5.19 11.00
CA PRO A 58 -7.07 5.57 9.72
C PRO A 58 -7.44 4.64 8.56
N THR A 59 -7.82 3.38 8.83
CA THR A 59 -8.32 2.39 7.87
C THR A 59 -9.47 2.94 7.03
N ILE A 60 -10.69 2.92 7.57
CA ILE A 60 -11.93 3.25 6.84
C ILE A 60 -11.94 4.69 6.34
N ASN A 61 -11.32 5.63 7.06
CA ASN A 61 -11.23 7.02 6.60
C ASN A 61 -10.39 7.12 5.32
N SER A 62 -9.24 6.44 5.27
CA SER A 62 -8.41 6.41 4.07
C SER A 62 -9.07 5.63 2.92
N TYR A 63 -9.76 4.53 3.23
CA TYR A 63 -10.51 3.76 2.22
C TYR A 63 -11.62 4.60 1.59
N MET A 64 -12.40 5.32 2.40
CA MET A 64 -13.48 6.17 1.90
C MET A 64 -12.96 7.40 1.16
N TYR A 65 -11.80 7.96 1.56
CA TYR A 65 -11.09 8.94 0.75
C TYR A 65 -10.71 8.37 -0.63
N GLY A 66 -10.11 7.18 -0.66
CA GLY A 66 -9.75 6.48 -1.89
C GLY A 66 -10.95 6.26 -2.81
N ASN A 67 -12.05 5.75 -2.26
CA ASN A 67 -13.29 5.51 -2.99
C ASN A 67 -13.88 6.82 -3.55
N ALA A 68 -13.93 7.89 -2.75
CA ALA A 68 -14.41 9.20 -3.20
C ALA A 68 -13.53 9.76 -4.33
N LYS A 69 -12.20 9.69 -4.18
CA LYS A 69 -11.26 10.14 -5.20
C LYS A 69 -11.40 9.33 -6.50
N ALA A 70 -11.55 8.02 -6.41
CA ALA A 70 -11.77 7.15 -7.56
C ALA A 70 -13.08 7.47 -8.29
N LEU A 71 -14.20 7.61 -7.55
CA LEU A 71 -15.50 7.99 -8.12
C LEU A 71 -15.45 9.38 -8.78
N SER A 72 -14.73 10.33 -8.17
CA SER A 72 -14.53 11.65 -8.77
C SER A 72 -13.78 11.56 -10.11
N LEU A 73 -12.69 10.79 -10.16
CA LEU A 73 -11.92 10.56 -11.40
C LEU A 73 -12.74 9.84 -12.48
N ILE A 74 -13.61 8.90 -12.10
CA ILE A 74 -14.55 8.27 -13.02
C ILE A 74 -15.51 9.30 -13.61
N GLY A 75 -16.08 10.19 -12.78
CA GLY A 75 -16.93 11.28 -13.25
C GLY A 75 -16.23 12.19 -14.26
N ILE A 76 -14.95 12.53 -14.02
CA ILE A 76 -14.13 13.29 -14.99
C ILE A 76 -13.98 12.51 -16.30
N MET A 77 -13.68 11.21 -16.22
CA MET A 77 -13.48 10.35 -17.39
C MET A 77 -14.76 10.20 -18.24
N THR A 78 -15.94 10.22 -17.62
CA THR A 78 -17.24 10.10 -18.31
C THR A 78 -17.84 11.43 -18.75
N GLY A 79 -17.24 12.56 -18.35
CA GLY A 79 -17.85 13.88 -18.53
C GLY A 79 -19.04 14.15 -17.60
N ASP A 80 -19.23 13.35 -16.54
CA ASP A 80 -20.20 13.63 -15.48
C ASP A 80 -19.59 14.58 -14.44
N GLU A 81 -19.66 15.87 -14.75
CA GLU A 81 -19.15 16.95 -13.88
C GLU A 81 -19.83 16.95 -12.50
N GLY A 82 -21.09 16.55 -12.42
CA GLY A 82 -21.85 16.49 -11.18
C GLY A 82 -21.32 15.42 -10.23
N MET A 83 -21.07 14.22 -10.75
CA MET A 83 -20.43 13.12 -10.03
C MET A 83 -19.00 13.49 -9.61
N ALA A 84 -18.22 14.05 -10.54
CA ALA A 84 -16.85 14.49 -10.30
C ALA A 84 -16.77 15.45 -9.10
N MET A 85 -17.61 16.49 -9.09
CA MET A 85 -17.67 17.48 -8.03
C MET A 85 -18.18 16.88 -6.71
N LYS A 86 -19.27 16.10 -6.75
CA LYS A 86 -19.88 15.48 -5.56
C LYS A 86 -18.88 14.65 -4.78
N TYR A 87 -18.13 13.78 -5.45
CA TYR A 87 -17.16 12.92 -4.78
C TYR A 87 -15.81 13.61 -4.54
N GLY A 88 -15.43 14.59 -5.36
CA GLY A 88 -14.26 15.45 -5.10
C GLY A 88 -14.37 16.18 -3.77
N LEU A 89 -15.51 16.84 -3.52
CA LEU A 89 -15.77 17.54 -2.24
C LEU A 89 -15.76 16.59 -1.04
N LYS A 90 -16.23 15.34 -1.21
CA LYS A 90 -16.16 14.31 -0.17
C LYS A 90 -14.72 13.90 0.12
N ALA A 91 -13.92 13.67 -0.92
CA ALA A 91 -12.50 13.37 -0.77
C ALA A 91 -11.76 14.50 -0.03
N ASP A 92 -12.00 15.76 -0.39
CA ASP A 92 -11.38 16.92 0.27
C ASP A 92 -11.79 17.04 1.74
N SER A 93 -13.06 16.80 2.05
CA SER A 93 -13.58 16.80 3.42
C SER A 93 -12.92 15.70 4.27
N ILE A 94 -12.82 14.48 3.74
CA ILE A 94 -12.19 13.36 4.45
C ILE A 94 -10.69 13.61 4.63
N LYS A 95 -10.00 14.10 3.59
CA LYS A 95 -8.58 14.45 3.66
C LYS A 95 -8.32 15.44 4.80
N THR A 96 -9.10 16.52 4.86
CA THR A 96 -8.98 17.53 5.92
C THR A 96 -9.18 16.90 7.30
N LEU A 97 -10.23 16.10 7.48
CA LEU A 97 -10.51 15.41 8.75
C LEU A 97 -9.39 14.46 9.17
N VAL A 98 -8.83 13.66 8.24
CA VAL A 98 -7.72 12.74 8.54
C VAL A 98 -6.48 13.52 8.98
N GLN A 99 -6.12 14.60 8.27
CA GLN A 99 -4.94 15.40 8.59
C GLN A 99 -5.07 16.20 9.90
N ASP A 100 -6.27 16.68 10.21
CA ASP A 100 -6.51 17.52 11.38
C ASP A 100 -6.81 16.72 12.64
N LYS A 101 -7.46 15.56 12.49
CA LYS A 101 -7.97 14.78 13.63
C LYS A 101 -7.22 13.48 13.85
N LEU A 102 -6.74 12.79 12.81
CA LEU A 102 -6.06 11.50 13.00
C LEU A 102 -4.54 11.66 13.09
N TRP A 103 -3.98 12.84 12.83
CA TRP A 103 -2.56 13.09 13.04
C TRP A 103 -2.27 13.41 14.52
N ASN A 104 -1.60 12.49 15.22
CA ASN A 104 -1.06 12.74 16.55
C ASN A 104 0.20 13.61 16.43
N THR A 105 0.18 14.81 17.03
CA THR A 105 1.30 15.76 16.97
C THR A 105 2.49 15.38 17.84
N ASP A 106 2.26 14.64 18.93
CA ASP A 106 3.30 14.25 19.87
C ASP A 106 4.05 13.02 19.34
N HIS A 107 3.32 12.10 18.71
CA HIS A 107 3.90 10.93 18.07
C HIS A 107 4.37 11.17 16.63
N HIS A 108 3.94 12.27 16.02
CA HIS A 108 4.14 12.56 14.60
C HIS A 108 3.73 11.38 13.71
N PHE A 109 2.52 10.88 13.93
CA PHE A 109 2.00 9.69 13.27
C PHE A 109 0.47 9.75 13.09
N PHE A 110 -0.07 9.05 12.09
CA PHE A 110 -1.52 8.90 11.96
C PHE A 110 -2.01 7.77 12.86
N GLU A 111 -2.93 8.07 13.76
CA GLU A 111 -3.39 7.16 14.79
C GLU A 111 -4.92 7.10 14.83
N THR A 112 -5.43 6.02 15.42
CA THR A 112 -6.85 5.87 15.72
C THR A 112 -7.27 6.90 16.77
N MET A 113 -8.43 7.52 16.54
CA MET A 113 -9.06 8.46 17.46
C MET A 113 -10.18 7.76 18.25
N ARG A 114 -10.07 7.75 19.58
CA ARG A 114 -11.02 7.18 20.55
C ARG A 114 -11.90 8.29 21.14
N GLY A 115 -12.96 8.66 20.43
CA GLY A 115 -13.75 9.84 20.79
C GLY A 115 -13.00 11.12 20.41
N ASP A 116 -12.51 11.85 21.40
CA ASP A 116 -11.75 13.10 21.20
C ASP A 116 -10.26 12.98 21.56
N ALA A 117 -9.78 11.79 21.92
CA ALA A 117 -8.37 11.52 22.27
C ALA A 117 -7.75 10.46 21.36
N SER A 118 -6.44 10.59 21.07
CA SER A 118 -5.72 9.54 20.32
C SER A 118 -5.71 8.23 21.10
N ALA A 119 -5.51 7.13 20.37
CA ALA A 119 -5.19 5.83 20.95
C ALA A 119 -3.77 5.78 21.52
N GLU A 120 -2.92 6.78 21.21
CA GLU A 120 -1.54 6.91 21.67
C GLU A 120 -0.68 5.69 21.33
N VAL A 121 -0.88 5.15 20.11
CA VAL A 121 -0.11 4.02 19.58
C VAL A 121 0.03 4.15 18.07
N ARG A 122 1.27 3.99 17.59
CA ARG A 122 1.58 3.87 16.16
C ARG A 122 1.32 2.44 15.71
N GLU A 123 0.44 2.31 14.72
CA GLU A 123 0.09 1.03 14.09
C GLU A 123 0.29 1.11 12.58
N ALA A 124 0.49 -0.02 11.91
CA ALA A 124 0.68 -0.08 10.45
C ALA A 124 -0.47 0.61 9.68
N ILE A 125 -1.67 0.64 10.28
CA ILE A 125 -2.83 1.35 9.72
C ILE A 125 -2.59 2.85 9.53
N GLY A 126 -1.67 3.46 10.29
CA GLY A 126 -1.27 4.85 10.13
C GLY A 126 -0.52 5.13 8.82
N TYR A 127 -0.05 4.11 8.11
CA TYR A 127 0.50 4.26 6.77
C TYR A 127 -0.54 4.20 5.65
N ILE A 128 -1.75 3.70 5.92
CA ILE A 128 -2.82 3.55 4.92
C ILE A 128 -3.20 4.88 4.23
N PRO A 129 -3.14 6.07 4.85
CA PRO A 129 -3.34 7.33 4.13
C PRO A 129 -2.50 7.45 2.84
N TRP A 130 -1.24 6.99 2.85
CA TRP A 130 -0.38 7.02 1.66
C TRP A 130 -0.71 5.94 0.62
N TYR A 131 -1.44 4.88 0.98
CA TYR A 131 -1.98 3.92 0.01
C TYR A 131 -2.83 4.65 -1.05
N PHE A 132 -3.49 5.75 -0.67
CA PHE A 132 -4.34 6.54 -1.56
C PHE A 132 -3.75 7.91 -1.94
N ASN A 133 -2.49 8.17 -1.56
CA ASN A 133 -1.87 9.49 -1.69
C ASN A 133 -2.71 10.61 -1.04
N LEU A 134 -3.20 10.35 0.18
CA LEU A 134 -4.06 11.27 0.94
C LEU A 134 -3.29 12.46 1.52
N PRO A 135 -2.19 12.26 2.28
CA PRO A 135 -1.54 13.37 2.97
C PRO A 135 -0.99 14.40 1.99
N ASP A 136 -0.90 15.66 2.42
CA ASP A 136 -0.19 16.71 1.69
C ASP A 136 1.30 16.40 1.59
N ALA A 137 1.93 16.90 0.52
CA ALA A 137 3.37 16.85 0.34
C ALA A 137 4.07 17.83 1.30
N SER A 138 4.10 17.47 2.58
CA SER A 138 4.66 18.26 3.67
C SER A 138 5.64 17.44 4.50
N SER A 139 6.77 18.03 4.86
CA SER A 139 7.77 17.43 5.75
C SER A 139 7.16 17.00 7.09
N LYS A 140 6.08 17.66 7.54
CA LYS A 140 5.30 17.30 8.75
C LYS A 140 4.96 15.81 8.79
N TYR A 141 4.51 15.24 7.67
CA TYR A 141 4.04 13.86 7.62
C TYR A 141 5.16 12.87 7.27
N THR A 142 6.22 13.33 6.61
CA THR A 142 7.33 12.46 6.16
C THR A 142 8.04 11.74 7.31
N VAL A 143 8.07 12.33 8.51
CA VAL A 143 8.77 11.77 9.67
C VAL A 143 8.19 10.43 10.13
N ALA A 144 6.89 10.18 9.90
CA ALA A 144 6.22 8.91 10.21
C ALA A 144 6.90 7.71 9.54
N TRP A 145 7.50 7.91 8.37
CA TRP A 145 8.21 6.87 7.63
C TRP A 145 9.55 6.47 8.26
N LYS A 146 10.06 7.19 9.25
CA LYS A 146 11.27 6.74 9.98
C LYS A 146 11.02 5.46 10.76
N GLU A 147 9.79 5.22 11.22
CA GLU A 147 9.45 4.09 12.07
C GLU A 147 9.61 2.74 11.35
N VAL A 148 9.55 2.67 10.01
CA VAL A 148 9.80 1.43 9.26
C VAL A 148 11.27 1.01 9.27
N MET A 149 12.17 1.87 9.71
CA MET A 149 13.61 1.60 9.86
C MET A 149 14.02 1.46 11.33
N ASP A 150 13.15 1.78 12.28
CA ASP A 150 13.43 1.69 13.71
C ASP A 150 13.00 0.31 14.23
N GLU A 151 13.91 -0.39 14.91
CA GLU A 151 13.63 -1.65 15.60
C GLU A 151 12.63 -1.48 16.77
N LYS A 152 12.52 -0.27 17.31
CA LYS A 152 11.48 0.08 18.28
C LYS A 152 10.16 0.48 17.62
N GLY A 153 10.21 0.80 16.32
CA GLY A 153 9.06 1.10 15.48
C GLY A 153 8.52 -0.18 14.86
N PHE A 154 8.56 -0.27 13.53
CA PHE A 154 7.97 -1.38 12.76
C PHE A 154 9.00 -2.37 12.21
N SER A 155 10.29 -2.07 12.27
CA SER A 155 11.33 -2.96 11.73
C SER A 155 11.53 -4.16 12.65
N ALA A 156 11.23 -5.36 12.17
CA ALA A 156 11.44 -6.62 12.87
C ALA A 156 12.26 -7.61 12.04
N PRO A 157 12.88 -8.63 12.67
CA PRO A 157 13.71 -9.61 11.97
C PRO A 157 13.07 -10.27 10.74
N TYR A 158 11.74 -10.45 10.72
CA TYR A 158 11.01 -11.06 9.60
C TYR A 158 10.13 -10.09 8.79
N GLY A 159 10.22 -8.78 9.01
CA GLY A 159 9.47 -7.77 8.25
C GLY A 159 8.83 -6.68 9.10
N LEU A 160 7.62 -6.27 8.73
CA LEU A 160 6.90 -5.12 9.31
C LEU A 160 5.83 -5.57 10.31
N THR A 161 5.92 -5.10 11.55
CA THR A 161 4.92 -5.37 12.60
C THR A 161 3.62 -4.59 12.36
N THR A 162 2.48 -5.07 12.90
CA THR A 162 1.22 -4.32 12.84
C THR A 162 1.14 -3.16 13.84
N ALA A 163 1.97 -3.16 14.88
CA ALA A 163 2.06 -2.13 15.90
C ALA A 163 3.54 -1.81 16.22
N GLU A 164 3.82 -0.62 16.74
CA GLU A 164 5.17 -0.26 17.15
C GLU A 164 5.69 -1.18 18.27
N ARG A 165 6.89 -1.71 18.10
CA ARG A 165 7.51 -2.69 19.02
C ARG A 165 7.78 -2.12 20.42
N ARG A 166 7.87 -0.80 20.55
CA ARG A 166 8.07 -0.11 21.84
C ARG A 166 6.82 0.00 22.70
N HIS A 167 5.63 -0.23 22.14
CA HIS A 167 4.40 -0.01 22.89
C HIS A 167 4.28 -1.05 24.03
N PRO A 168 3.91 -0.66 25.28
CA PRO A 168 3.81 -1.59 26.41
C PRO A 168 2.82 -2.74 26.19
N GLU A 169 1.83 -2.55 25.32
CA GLU A 169 0.81 -3.55 24.98
C GLU A 169 1.17 -4.41 23.75
N PHE A 170 2.36 -4.23 23.17
CA PHE A 170 2.83 -5.00 22.01
C PHE A 170 2.80 -6.52 22.30
N ARG A 171 1.99 -7.25 21.52
CA ARG A 171 1.79 -8.72 21.60
C ARG A 171 1.40 -9.23 23.00
N THR A 172 0.52 -8.51 23.69
CA THR A 172 0.00 -8.88 25.02
C THR A 172 -1.34 -9.64 24.99
N HIS A 173 -2.03 -9.70 23.84
CA HIS A 173 -3.38 -10.30 23.71
C HIS A 173 -3.37 -11.84 23.51
N GLY A 174 -2.22 -12.48 23.66
CA GLY A 174 -2.03 -13.92 23.47
C GLY A 174 -1.49 -14.26 22.09
N VAL A 175 -1.52 -15.56 21.74
CA VAL A 175 -1.03 -16.07 20.46
C VAL A 175 -1.92 -17.19 19.93
N GLY A 176 -1.90 -17.37 18.61
CA GLY A 176 -2.56 -18.47 17.91
C GLY A 176 -4.04 -18.22 17.59
N LYS A 177 -4.61 -17.06 17.89
CA LYS A 177 -6.02 -16.71 17.65
C LYS A 177 -6.23 -15.45 16.80
N CYS A 178 -5.25 -15.12 15.95
CA CYS A 178 -5.34 -14.04 14.94
C CYS A 178 -5.27 -12.62 15.54
N GLU A 179 -4.33 -12.39 16.45
CA GLU A 179 -4.14 -11.10 17.12
C GLU A 179 -3.41 -10.08 16.23
N TRP A 180 -3.82 -8.81 16.29
CA TRP A 180 -3.27 -7.70 15.49
C TRP A 180 -2.44 -6.69 16.29
N ASP A 181 -2.12 -6.99 17.54
CA ASP A 181 -1.36 -6.14 18.47
C ASP A 181 0.16 -6.18 18.30
N GLY A 182 0.69 -6.66 17.16
CA GLY A 182 2.11 -6.51 16.85
C GLY A 182 2.73 -7.57 15.92
N ALA A 183 2.11 -8.74 15.78
CA ALA A 183 2.60 -9.77 14.86
C ALA A 183 2.68 -9.26 13.41
N ILE A 184 3.44 -9.93 12.55
CA ILE A 184 3.49 -9.58 11.13
C ILE A 184 2.30 -10.21 10.42
N TRP A 185 1.48 -9.36 9.81
CA TRP A 185 0.39 -9.75 8.93
C TRP A 185 0.75 -9.41 7.48
N PRO A 186 0.75 -10.39 6.55
CA PRO A 186 0.93 -10.14 5.12
C PRO A 186 -0.05 -9.09 4.56
N PHE A 187 -1.29 -9.04 5.08
CA PHE A 187 -2.26 -8.00 4.75
C PHE A 187 -1.73 -6.58 5.06
N ALA A 188 -1.28 -6.36 6.30
CA ALA A 188 -0.73 -5.06 6.72
C ALA A 188 0.59 -4.74 6.02
N SER A 189 1.45 -5.74 5.81
CA SER A 189 2.71 -5.59 5.08
C SER A 189 2.46 -5.13 3.65
N ALA A 190 1.49 -5.74 2.96
CA ALA A 190 1.09 -5.34 1.62
C ALA A 190 0.57 -3.90 1.59
N GLN A 191 -0.33 -3.53 2.49
CA GLN A 191 -0.83 -2.15 2.59
C GLN A 191 0.30 -1.14 2.84
N THR A 192 1.21 -1.46 3.76
CA THR A 192 2.34 -0.59 4.11
C THR A 192 3.32 -0.46 2.96
N LEU A 193 3.62 -1.54 2.24
CA LEU A 193 4.55 -1.53 1.11
C LEU A 193 3.96 -0.82 -0.13
N THR A 194 2.66 -0.98 -0.40
CA THR A 194 1.99 -0.16 -1.44
C THR A 194 2.02 1.32 -1.07
N ALA A 195 1.70 1.65 0.18
CA ALA A 195 1.77 3.01 0.69
C ALA A 195 3.20 3.60 0.63
N MET A 196 4.21 2.78 0.93
CA MET A 196 5.62 3.15 0.86
C MET A 196 6.06 3.44 -0.57
N ALA A 197 5.69 2.58 -1.52
CA ALA A 197 5.98 2.78 -2.94
C ALA A 197 5.30 4.07 -3.45
N ASN A 198 4.06 4.34 -3.04
CA ASN A 198 3.37 5.59 -3.37
C ASN A 198 4.08 6.81 -2.77
N PHE A 199 4.48 6.75 -1.50
CA PHE A 199 5.24 7.81 -0.85
C PHE A 199 6.54 8.11 -1.59
N MET A 200 7.33 7.08 -1.90
CA MET A 200 8.60 7.24 -2.60
C MET A 200 8.44 7.76 -4.04
N ASN A 201 7.31 7.46 -4.70
CA ASN A 201 7.08 7.88 -6.07
C ASN A 201 6.44 9.28 -6.19
N ASN A 202 5.49 9.60 -5.32
CA ASN A 202 4.57 10.72 -5.52
C ASN A 202 4.84 11.90 -4.57
N TYR A 203 5.75 11.73 -3.61
CA TYR A 203 6.09 12.76 -2.63
C TYR A 203 7.55 13.18 -2.75
N PRO A 204 7.86 14.49 -2.68
CA PRO A 204 9.23 14.93 -2.49
C PRO A 204 9.68 14.51 -1.08
N GLN A 205 10.59 13.55 -1.01
CA GLN A 205 11.00 12.93 0.25
C GLN A 205 12.48 12.54 0.23
N THR A 206 13.09 12.52 1.42
CA THR A 206 14.50 12.11 1.63
C THR A 206 14.65 11.12 2.79
N VAL A 207 13.54 10.59 3.30
CA VAL A 207 13.51 9.70 4.47
C VAL A 207 13.81 8.26 4.08
N LEU A 208 13.22 7.80 2.96
CA LEU A 208 13.34 6.43 2.49
C LEU A 208 14.20 6.37 1.23
N THR A 209 15.10 5.39 1.22
CA THR A 209 15.90 5.03 0.04
C THR A 209 15.40 3.72 -0.55
N ASP A 210 15.74 3.44 -1.80
CA ASP A 210 15.41 2.16 -2.46
C ASP A 210 15.89 0.94 -1.67
N SER A 211 17.01 1.07 -0.96
CA SER A 211 17.54 0.00 -0.09
C SER A 211 16.58 -0.36 1.04
N VAL A 212 15.80 0.58 1.54
CA VAL A 212 14.82 0.34 2.60
C VAL A 212 13.62 -0.41 2.05
N TYR A 213 13.08 0.03 0.91
CA TYR A 213 11.97 -0.68 0.25
C TYR A 213 12.39 -2.10 -0.15
N PHE A 214 13.56 -2.23 -0.79
CA PHE A 214 14.12 -3.51 -1.19
C PHE A 214 14.31 -4.44 0.03
N HIS A 215 14.86 -3.93 1.13
CA HIS A 215 15.05 -4.71 2.35
C HIS A 215 13.75 -5.28 2.90
N HIS A 216 12.68 -4.49 2.95
CA HIS A 216 11.37 -4.98 3.41
C HIS A 216 10.71 -5.95 2.43
N MET A 217 10.89 -5.77 1.12
CA MET A 217 10.48 -6.77 0.13
C MET A 217 11.25 -8.08 0.28
N GLU A 218 12.56 -8.04 0.53
CA GLU A 218 13.41 -9.21 0.77
C GLU A 218 12.94 -9.96 2.02
N ARG A 219 12.64 -9.25 3.12
CA ARG A 219 12.06 -9.82 4.35
C ARG A 219 10.69 -10.47 4.11
N TYR A 220 9.85 -9.85 3.30
CA TYR A 220 8.55 -10.41 2.94
C TYR A 220 8.68 -11.67 2.07
N VAL A 221 9.70 -11.77 1.22
CA VAL A 221 10.04 -13.01 0.50
C VAL A 221 10.54 -14.09 1.46
N GLU A 222 11.49 -13.73 2.34
CA GLU A 222 12.09 -14.65 3.31
C GLU A 222 11.04 -15.25 4.26
N SER A 223 10.09 -14.44 4.74
CA SER A 223 9.05 -14.87 5.68
C SER A 223 8.03 -15.84 5.08
N GLN A 224 7.86 -15.85 3.75
CA GLN A 224 6.93 -16.72 3.04
C GLN A 224 7.46 -18.14 2.81
N HIS A 225 8.02 -18.74 3.86
CA HIS A 225 8.47 -20.13 3.88
C HIS A 225 8.01 -20.85 5.15
N HIS A 226 7.64 -22.12 5.01
CA HIS A 226 7.32 -23.00 6.14
C HIS A 226 7.87 -24.40 5.85
N ARG A 227 8.64 -24.97 6.79
CA ARG A 227 9.31 -26.27 6.64
C ARG A 227 10.15 -26.40 5.35
N GLY A 228 10.87 -25.33 5.00
CA GLY A 228 11.79 -25.26 3.85
C GLY A 228 11.12 -25.15 2.49
N ARG A 229 9.83 -24.79 2.42
CA ARG A 229 9.07 -24.61 1.16
C ARG A 229 8.33 -23.29 1.17
N PRO A 230 8.04 -22.69 -0.01
CA PRO A 230 7.20 -21.51 -0.10
C PRO A 230 5.85 -21.73 0.58
N TYR A 231 5.43 -20.73 1.34
CA TYR A 231 4.22 -20.78 2.15
C TYR A 231 3.69 -19.37 2.40
N ILE A 232 2.41 -19.15 2.10
CA ILE A 232 1.68 -17.95 2.53
C ILE A 232 0.58 -18.38 3.49
N GLY A 233 0.59 -17.80 4.68
CA GLY A 233 -0.38 -18.05 5.75
C GLY A 233 -1.04 -16.80 6.29
N GLU A 234 -1.71 -16.96 7.43
CA GLU A 234 -2.48 -15.88 8.05
C GLU A 234 -1.56 -14.78 8.61
N TYR A 235 -0.67 -15.13 9.53
CA TYR A 235 0.22 -14.21 10.25
C TYR A 235 1.37 -14.96 10.90
N LEU A 236 2.47 -14.26 11.17
CA LEU A 236 3.70 -14.85 11.71
C LEU A 236 4.30 -14.01 12.84
N ASP A 237 5.11 -14.67 13.65
CA ASP A 237 5.92 -14.08 14.70
C ASP A 237 7.05 -13.21 14.09
N GLU A 238 7.19 -11.98 14.56
CA GLU A 238 8.06 -10.97 13.97
C GLU A 238 9.55 -11.23 14.20
N VAL A 239 9.90 -11.97 15.26
CA VAL A 239 11.29 -12.28 15.64
C VAL A 239 11.74 -13.63 15.10
N THR A 240 10.86 -14.63 15.15
CA THR A 240 11.22 -16.03 14.86
C THR A 240 10.80 -16.50 13.47
N GLY A 241 9.91 -15.76 12.80
CA GLY A 241 9.37 -16.16 11.49
C GLY A 241 8.37 -17.31 11.57
N TYR A 242 7.97 -17.73 12.78
CA TYR A 242 7.04 -18.83 12.96
C TYR A 242 5.63 -18.42 12.52
N TRP A 243 5.06 -19.12 11.54
CA TRP A 243 3.65 -18.99 11.18
C TRP A 243 2.77 -19.43 12.35
N LEU A 244 2.00 -18.50 12.92
CA LEU A 244 1.41 -18.63 14.25
C LEU A 244 0.25 -19.64 14.35
N LYS A 245 -0.18 -20.20 13.23
CA LYS A 245 -1.12 -21.33 13.16
C LYS A 245 -0.43 -22.69 13.00
N GLY A 246 0.90 -22.72 12.86
CA GLY A 246 1.69 -23.92 12.66
C GLY A 246 1.25 -24.69 11.42
N ASP A 247 0.96 -25.97 11.59
CA ASP A 247 0.55 -26.86 10.49
C ASP A 247 -0.98 -26.91 10.26
N GLN A 248 -1.76 -26.02 10.88
CA GLN A 248 -3.21 -25.99 10.68
C GLN A 248 -3.56 -25.70 9.22
N GLU A 249 -4.48 -26.49 8.66
CA GLU A 249 -4.85 -26.43 7.25
C GLU A 249 -5.43 -25.07 6.83
N ARG A 250 -6.17 -24.41 7.73
CA ARG A 250 -6.81 -23.10 7.48
C ARG A 250 -5.88 -22.01 6.97
N SER A 251 -4.59 -22.08 7.32
CA SER A 251 -3.61 -21.07 6.90
C SER A 251 -2.88 -21.44 5.62
N ARG A 252 -3.02 -22.67 5.09
CA ARG A 252 -2.30 -23.05 3.88
C ARG A 252 -2.85 -22.28 2.68
N TYR A 253 -1.98 -21.58 1.95
CA TYR A 253 -2.32 -20.85 0.72
C TYR A 253 -3.32 -19.71 0.97
N TYR A 254 -3.16 -19.02 2.10
CA TYR A 254 -4.08 -17.95 2.49
C TYR A 254 -4.02 -16.78 1.49
N ASN A 255 -5.19 -16.38 0.98
CA ASN A 255 -5.29 -15.29 0.00
C ASN A 255 -5.84 -14.03 0.67
N HIS A 256 -4.95 -13.31 1.35
CA HIS A 256 -5.31 -12.12 2.14
C HIS A 256 -4.23 -11.04 2.04
N SER A 257 -3.47 -11.01 0.95
CA SER A 257 -2.42 -10.03 0.73
C SER A 257 -2.10 -9.92 -0.75
N THR A 258 -1.50 -8.80 -1.13
CA THR A 258 -0.79 -8.71 -2.41
C THR A 258 0.67 -9.14 -2.22
N PHE A 259 1.28 -9.55 -3.34
CA PHE A 259 2.71 -9.78 -3.43
C PHE A 259 3.21 -9.37 -4.82
N ASN A 260 2.67 -9.98 -5.88
CA ASN A 260 3.10 -9.66 -7.25
C ASN A 260 2.71 -8.24 -7.70
N ASP A 261 1.66 -7.65 -7.14
CA ASP A 261 1.37 -6.24 -7.36
C ASP A 261 2.53 -5.35 -6.86
N LEU A 262 3.13 -5.66 -5.70
CA LEU A 262 4.29 -4.94 -5.17
C LEU A 262 5.53 -5.17 -6.03
N MET A 263 5.72 -6.42 -6.49
CA MET A 263 6.81 -6.76 -7.42
C MET A 263 6.70 -5.91 -8.70
N ILE A 264 5.52 -5.82 -9.29
CA ILE A 264 5.28 -5.11 -10.55
C ILE A 264 5.33 -3.60 -10.35
N THR A 265 4.59 -3.08 -9.36
CA THR A 265 4.32 -1.64 -9.27
C THR A 265 5.29 -0.89 -8.37
N GLY A 266 5.95 -1.56 -7.43
CA GLY A 266 6.95 -0.97 -6.55
C GLY A 266 8.37 -1.38 -6.96
N LEU A 267 8.68 -2.68 -6.90
CA LEU A 267 10.05 -3.17 -7.10
C LEU A 267 10.54 -2.96 -8.54
N ILE A 268 9.85 -3.51 -9.53
CA ILE A 268 10.08 -3.23 -10.95
C ILE A 268 9.61 -1.80 -11.29
N GLY A 269 8.56 -1.34 -10.62
CA GLY A 269 8.20 0.07 -10.61
C GLY A 269 7.30 0.52 -11.75
N LEU A 270 6.57 -0.36 -12.44
CA LEU A 270 5.52 0.05 -13.39
C LEU A 270 4.44 0.82 -12.62
N ARG A 271 4.22 2.10 -12.94
CA ARG A 271 3.22 2.94 -12.27
C ARG A 271 1.97 3.01 -13.15
N PRO A 272 0.85 2.34 -12.79
CA PRO A 272 -0.36 2.38 -13.61
C PRO A 272 -0.97 3.78 -13.66
N ARG A 273 -1.44 4.19 -14.84
CA ARG A 273 -1.98 5.52 -15.12
C ARG A 273 -3.30 5.44 -15.89
N MET A 274 -3.96 6.59 -16.04
CA MET A 274 -5.18 6.73 -16.84
C MET A 274 -4.92 7.22 -18.26
N ASP A 275 -3.76 7.82 -18.51
CA ASP A 275 -3.32 8.32 -19.82
C ASP A 275 -2.50 7.26 -20.59
N ASN A 276 -2.05 7.62 -21.79
CA ASN A 276 -1.29 6.73 -22.68
C ASN A 276 0.24 6.78 -22.42
N THR A 277 0.65 7.24 -21.24
CA THR A 277 2.06 7.30 -20.84
C THR A 277 2.42 6.04 -20.05
N VAL A 278 3.55 5.42 -20.40
CA VAL A 278 4.15 4.37 -19.58
C VAL A 278 5.14 5.04 -18.62
N GLU A 279 4.94 4.84 -17.32
CA GLU A 279 5.83 5.31 -16.27
C GLU A 279 6.45 4.13 -15.54
N VAL A 280 7.78 4.12 -15.46
CA VAL A 280 8.55 3.09 -14.75
C VAL A 280 9.52 3.78 -13.81
N ASN A 281 9.53 3.38 -12.54
CA ASN A 281 10.48 3.86 -11.54
C ASN A 281 10.84 2.73 -10.56
N PRO A 282 11.87 1.92 -10.88
CA PRO A 282 12.24 0.77 -10.07
C PRO A 282 12.75 1.20 -8.68
N LEU A 283 12.27 0.56 -7.62
CA LEU A 283 12.76 0.76 -6.25
C LEU A 283 13.81 -0.31 -5.89
N ILE A 284 14.79 -0.49 -6.77
CA ILE A 284 15.90 -1.45 -6.62
C ILE A 284 17.20 -0.65 -6.51
N PRO A 285 17.99 -0.85 -5.45
CA PRO A 285 19.27 -0.16 -5.30
C PRO A 285 20.22 -0.44 -6.47
N GLU A 286 20.95 0.58 -6.88
CA GLU A 286 22.01 0.43 -7.87
C GLU A 286 23.01 -0.67 -7.44
N GLY A 287 23.36 -1.55 -8.39
CA GLY A 287 24.27 -2.66 -8.15
C GLY A 287 23.68 -3.84 -7.37
N LYS A 288 22.41 -3.81 -6.94
CA LYS A 288 21.78 -4.96 -6.25
C LYS A 288 21.63 -6.16 -7.18
N TRP A 289 21.16 -5.94 -8.41
CA TRP A 289 21.00 -6.97 -9.43
C TRP A 289 21.70 -6.55 -10.72
N ASP A 290 22.46 -7.48 -11.31
CA ASP A 290 23.09 -7.24 -12.61
C ASP A 290 22.07 -7.25 -13.76
N TYR A 291 20.95 -7.98 -13.59
CA TYR A 291 19.86 -8.00 -14.55
C TYR A 291 18.50 -8.37 -13.92
N PHE A 292 17.41 -7.90 -14.52
CA PHE A 292 16.06 -8.42 -14.30
C PHE A 292 15.18 -8.19 -15.53
N CYS A 293 14.06 -8.91 -15.64
CA CYS A 293 13.05 -8.66 -16.67
C CYS A 293 11.66 -8.99 -16.14
N LEU A 294 10.73 -8.05 -16.28
CA LEU A 294 9.29 -8.24 -16.21
C LEU A 294 8.75 -8.20 -17.63
N ASP A 295 8.20 -9.32 -18.10
CA ASP A 295 7.77 -9.48 -19.49
C ASP A 295 6.32 -9.97 -19.57
N ASN A 296 5.73 -9.86 -20.76
CA ASN A 296 4.38 -10.32 -21.08
C ASN A 296 3.30 -9.68 -20.18
N VAL A 297 3.45 -8.40 -19.87
CA VAL A 297 2.47 -7.63 -19.08
C VAL A 297 1.43 -7.04 -20.01
N LEU A 298 0.17 -7.50 -19.90
CA LEU A 298 -0.94 -6.87 -20.60
C LEU A 298 -1.33 -5.56 -19.90
N TYR A 299 -0.98 -4.44 -20.51
CA TYR A 299 -1.25 -3.09 -20.01
C TYR A 299 -1.89 -2.24 -21.11
N HIS A 300 -3.10 -1.74 -20.86
CA HIS A 300 -3.91 -0.96 -21.80
C HIS A 300 -4.08 -1.65 -23.16
N GLY A 301 -4.22 -2.99 -23.16
CA GLY A 301 -4.37 -3.78 -24.38
C GLY A 301 -3.09 -4.02 -25.18
N ARG A 302 -1.92 -3.61 -24.66
CA ARG A 302 -0.60 -3.79 -25.27
C ARG A 302 0.28 -4.68 -24.38
N ASN A 303 1.29 -5.32 -24.96
CA ASN A 303 2.24 -6.14 -24.18
C ASN A 303 3.46 -5.31 -23.81
N LEU A 304 3.72 -5.14 -22.51
CA LEU A 304 4.90 -4.46 -22.00
C LEU A 304 6.00 -5.44 -21.59
N THR A 305 7.24 -5.01 -21.82
CA THR A 305 8.45 -5.59 -21.25
C THR A 305 9.27 -4.49 -20.59
N ILE A 306 9.71 -4.72 -19.35
CA ILE A 306 10.62 -3.84 -18.61
C ILE A 306 11.83 -4.69 -18.21
N LEU A 307 13.01 -4.34 -18.69
CA LEU A 307 14.23 -5.08 -18.37
C LEU A 307 15.37 -4.16 -17.98
N TRP A 308 16.24 -4.65 -17.10
CA TRP A 308 17.50 -4.03 -16.73
C TRP A 308 18.63 -5.00 -17.08
N ASP A 309 19.67 -4.50 -17.74
CA ASP A 309 20.87 -5.25 -18.07
C ASP A 309 22.11 -4.38 -17.87
N LYS A 310 22.86 -4.60 -16.80
CA LYS A 310 23.99 -3.75 -16.43
C LYS A 310 25.11 -3.75 -17.46
N ASP A 311 25.39 -4.90 -18.09
CA ASP A 311 26.47 -5.05 -19.06
C ASP A 311 26.00 -5.35 -20.49
N GLY A 312 24.70 -5.59 -20.66
CA GLY A 312 24.03 -5.82 -21.94
C GLY A 312 24.19 -7.25 -22.46
N SER A 313 24.81 -8.14 -21.68
CA SER A 313 25.09 -9.50 -22.09
C SER A 313 23.93 -10.46 -21.85
N ARG A 314 23.01 -10.16 -20.92
CA ARG A 314 21.92 -11.05 -20.53
C ARG A 314 20.87 -11.15 -21.61
N TYR A 315 20.41 -10.00 -22.13
CA TYR A 315 19.32 -9.93 -23.11
C TYR A 315 19.81 -9.54 -24.51
N GLN A 316 21.07 -9.15 -24.65
CA GLN A 316 21.66 -8.73 -25.93
C GLN A 316 20.89 -7.56 -26.58
N ARG A 317 20.39 -6.63 -25.75
CA ARG A 317 19.63 -5.44 -26.17
C ARG A 317 20.34 -4.11 -25.88
N GLY A 318 21.59 -4.17 -25.41
CA GLY A 318 22.30 -3.01 -24.91
C GLY A 318 22.28 -2.94 -23.39
N LYS A 319 22.98 -1.95 -22.84
CA LYS A 319 23.08 -1.73 -21.40
C LYS A 319 21.97 -0.81 -20.93
N GLY A 320 21.53 -1.02 -19.70
CA GLY A 320 20.64 -0.11 -18.99
C GLY A 320 19.25 -0.68 -18.77
N LEU A 321 18.35 0.22 -18.40
CA LEU A 321 16.91 -0.03 -18.25
C LEU A 321 16.25 0.22 -19.61
N HIS A 322 15.49 -0.76 -20.10
CA HIS A 322 14.76 -0.67 -21.36
C HIS A 322 13.28 -0.97 -21.16
N ILE A 323 12.43 -0.25 -21.88
CA ILE A 323 10.97 -0.41 -21.88
C ILE A 323 10.52 -0.69 -23.30
N TYR A 324 9.74 -1.75 -23.49
CA TYR A 324 9.18 -2.15 -24.78
C TYR A 324 7.65 -2.18 -24.73
N VAL A 325 7.03 -1.81 -25.84
CA VAL A 325 5.61 -2.00 -26.14
C VAL A 325 5.50 -2.85 -27.40
N ASP A 326 4.89 -4.03 -27.30
CA ASP A 326 4.81 -5.04 -28.37
C ASP A 326 6.18 -5.34 -29.02
N GLY A 327 7.21 -5.46 -28.19
CA GLY A 327 8.58 -5.74 -28.62
C GLY A 327 9.31 -4.58 -29.31
N LYS A 328 8.70 -3.38 -29.39
CA LYS A 328 9.37 -2.16 -29.87
C LYS A 328 9.83 -1.31 -28.68
N GLU A 329 11.08 -0.88 -28.70
CA GLU A 329 11.63 -0.05 -27.64
C GLU A 329 10.99 1.34 -27.65
N VAL A 330 10.54 1.79 -26.48
CA VAL A 330 9.87 3.08 -26.29
C VAL A 330 10.56 3.97 -25.25
N GLY A 331 11.48 3.40 -24.46
CA GLY A 331 12.24 4.14 -23.47
C GLY A 331 13.50 3.41 -23.05
N HIS A 332 14.52 4.20 -22.67
CA HIS A 332 15.82 3.72 -22.23
C HIS A 332 16.39 4.65 -21.15
N ALA A 333 17.16 4.09 -20.21
CA ALA A 333 18.02 4.84 -19.30
C ALA A 333 19.29 4.05 -18.94
N ASP A 334 20.42 4.75 -18.80
CA ASP A 334 21.71 4.12 -18.45
C ASP A 334 21.75 3.56 -17.02
N THR A 335 20.86 4.04 -16.15
CA THR A 335 20.78 3.68 -14.73
C THR A 335 19.34 3.33 -14.34
N LEU A 336 19.17 2.69 -13.19
CA LEU A 336 17.85 2.47 -12.59
C LEU A 336 17.33 3.82 -12.07
N THR A 337 16.43 4.43 -12.82
CA THR A 337 15.81 5.72 -12.52
C THR A 337 14.40 5.79 -13.10
N ARG A 338 13.68 6.86 -12.80
CA ARG A 338 12.35 7.11 -13.38
C ARG A 338 12.46 7.37 -14.89
N VAL A 339 11.65 6.65 -15.65
CA VAL A 339 11.48 6.83 -17.10
C VAL A 339 10.01 7.04 -17.41
N LEU A 340 9.73 8.07 -18.20
CA LEU A 340 8.40 8.40 -18.72
C LEU A 340 8.42 8.28 -20.24
N CYS A 341 7.61 7.38 -20.79
CA CYS A 341 7.43 7.19 -22.22
C CYS A 341 6.06 7.76 -22.61
N GLU A 342 6.04 9.02 -23.06
CA GLU A 342 4.79 9.74 -23.34
C GLU A 342 4.10 9.25 -24.62
N ASN A 343 2.79 9.00 -24.54
CA ASN A 343 1.93 8.65 -25.67
C ASN A 343 2.39 7.43 -26.48
N VAL A 344 2.76 6.34 -25.80
CA VAL A 344 3.35 5.14 -26.42
C VAL A 344 2.42 3.92 -26.47
N LEU A 345 1.19 4.05 -25.96
CA LEU A 345 0.19 2.97 -25.87
C LEU A 345 -0.83 3.01 -26.99
#